data_AF-A0A6I3IGC8-F1
#
_entry.id   AF-A0A6I3IGC8-F1
#
_cell.length_a   1.000
_cell.length_b   1.000
_cell.length_c   1.000
_cell.angle_alpha   90.00
_cell.angle_beta   90.00
_cell.angle_gamma   90.00
#
_symmetry.space_group_name_H-M   'P 1'
#
loop_
_entity.id
_entity.type
_entity.pdbx_description
1 polymer ?
#
loop_
_entity_poly.entity_id
_entity_poly.type
_entity_poly.pdbx_seq_one_letter_code
_entity_poly.pdbx_strand_id
1 'polypeptide(L)' 'MRGPPSPGRPPRVARRPSPDIAALVRGEVVPFDRIYFRCTPRLPSSGPRWGWLAGPILLGTGRRTPDAVHLDVFVVD' A
#
# COMPACT_ATOMS: atom_id res chain seq x y z
N MET A 1 23.72 -36.07 -18.85
CA MET A 1 22.81 -36.54 -17.78
C MET A 1 21.97 -35.36 -17.31
N ARG A 2 20.63 -35.37 -17.49
CA ARG A 2 19.74 -34.34 -16.92
C ARG A 2 19.54 -34.69 -15.45
N GLY A 3 19.76 -33.73 -14.55
CA GLY A 3 19.49 -33.90 -13.12
C GLY A 3 18.01 -34.20 -12.87
N PRO A 4 17.68 -34.78 -11.71
CA PRO A 4 16.30 -35.10 -11.36
C PRO A 4 15.44 -33.82 -11.41
N PRO A 5 14.17 -33.91 -11.86
CA PRO A 5 13.27 -32.78 -11.88
C PRO A 5 13.15 -32.21 -10.45
N SER A 6 13.31 -30.89 -10.32
CA SER A 6 13.09 -30.22 -9.04
C SER A 6 11.68 -30.54 -8.53
N PRO A 7 11.51 -30.84 -7.23
CA PRO A 7 10.19 -31.12 -6.68
C PRO A 7 9.27 -29.92 -6.93
N GLY A 8 8.09 -30.20 -7.46
CA GLY A 8 7.10 -29.19 -7.80
C GLY A 8 6.80 -28.31 -6.58
N ARG A 9 6.84 -26.99 -6.78
CA ARG A 9 6.49 -26.02 -5.75
C ARG A 9 5.11 -26.36 -5.18
N PRO A 10 4.95 -26.51 -3.84
CA PRO A 10 3.64 -26.78 -3.27
C PRO A 10 2.66 -25.64 -3.62
N PRO A 11 1.37 -25.96 -3.81
CA PRO A 11 0.36 -24.95 -4.12
C PRO A 11 0.32 -23.90 -3.01
N ARG A 12 0.26 -22.63 -3.39
CA ARG A 12 0.11 -21.54 -2.44
C ARG A 12 -1.27 -21.65 -1.81
N VAL A 13 -1.35 -21.98 -0.52
CA VAL A 13 -2.60 -21.87 0.24
C VAL A 13 -3.03 -20.41 0.22
N ALA A 14 -4.14 -20.10 -0.45
CA ALA A 14 -4.66 -18.75 -0.52
C ALA A 14 -5.18 -18.36 0.87
N ARG A 15 -4.50 -17.41 1.53
CA ARG A 15 -4.98 -16.86 2.79
C ARG A 15 -6.30 -16.12 2.52
N ARG A 16 -7.35 -16.44 3.27
CA ARG A 16 -8.61 -15.68 3.21
C ARG A 16 -8.33 -14.23 3.65
N PRO A 17 -8.78 -13.21 2.90
CA PRO A 17 -8.68 -11.83 3.36
C PRO A 17 -9.49 -11.63 4.63
N SER A 18 -9.06 -10.69 5.48
CA SER A 18 -9.87 -10.22 6.60
C SER A 18 -11.25 -9.77 6.10
N PRO A 19 -12.33 -9.95 6.88
CA PRO A 19 -13.66 -9.43 6.53
C PRO A 19 -13.63 -7.96 6.07
N ASP A 20 -12.85 -7.12 6.74
CA ASP A 20 -12.73 -5.69 6.40
C ASP A 20 -12.04 -5.49 5.04
N ILE A 21 -11.02 -6.29 4.71
CA ILE A 21 -10.37 -6.23 3.39
C ILE A 21 -11.33 -6.72 2.30
N ALA A 22 -12.10 -7.76 2.57
CA ALA A 22 -13.11 -8.25 1.62
C ALA A 22 -14.20 -7.20 1.38
N ALA A 23 -14.63 -6.46 2.41
CA ALA A 23 -15.57 -5.35 2.31
C ALA A 23 -15.01 -4.22 1.43
N LEU A 24 -13.76 -3.80 1.66
CA LEU A 24 -13.10 -2.80 0.81
C LEU A 24 -13.06 -3.22 -0.68
N VAL A 25 -12.77 -4.48 -0.97
CA VAL A 25 -12.74 -5.00 -2.35
C VAL A 25 -14.13 -4.95 -3.00
N ARG A 26 -15.20 -5.10 -2.23
CA ARG A 26 -16.59 -4.92 -2.70
C ARG A 26 -17.00 -3.45 -2.84
N GLY A 27 -16.13 -2.50 -2.49
CA GLY A 27 -16.46 -1.08 -2.48
C GLY A 27 -17.35 -0.67 -1.32
N GLU A 28 -17.38 -1.44 -0.23
CA GLU A 28 -18.10 -1.07 0.99
C GLU A 28 -17.27 -0.07 1.81
N VAL A 29 -17.97 0.80 2.55
CA VAL A 29 -17.31 1.71 3.49
C VAL A 29 -16.86 0.92 4.72
N VAL A 30 -15.57 1.03 5.04
CA VAL A 30 -14.96 0.43 6.24
C VAL A 30 -14.40 1.54 7.11
N PRO A 31 -14.64 1.53 8.44
CA PRO A 31 -13.99 2.47 9.36
C PRO A 31 -12.47 2.45 9.20
N PHE A 32 -11.86 3.63 9.04
CA PHE A 32 -10.45 3.75 8.65
C PHE A 32 -9.47 3.23 9.71
N ASP A 33 -9.86 3.28 10.99
CA ASP A 33 -9.08 2.82 12.14
C ASP A 33 -8.95 1.28 12.19
N ARG A 34 -9.78 0.56 11.44
CA ARG A 34 -9.69 -0.90 11.29
C ARG A 34 -8.69 -1.36 10.23
N ILE A 35 -8.19 -0.45 9.40
CA ILE A 35 -7.30 -0.78 8.30
C ILE A 35 -5.95 -0.12 8.54
N TYR A 36 -4.91 -0.95 8.64
CA TYR A 36 -3.54 -0.46 8.53
C TYR A 36 -3.28 -0.04 7.08
N PHE A 37 -3.41 1.26 6.81
CA PHE A 37 -3.16 1.83 5.49
C PHE A 37 -2.10 2.92 5.61
N ARG A 38 -0.83 2.55 5.44
CA ARG A 38 0.32 3.44 5.51
C ARG A 38 1.20 3.28 4.28
N CYS A 39 1.85 4.37 3.87
CA CYS A 39 2.81 4.35 2.77
C CYS A 39 3.95 5.35 3.02
N THR A 40 5.04 5.20 2.28
CA THR A 40 6.13 6.18 2.22
C THR A 40 6.19 6.74 0.80
N PRO A 41 5.38 7.77 0.48
CA PRO A 41 5.32 8.30 -0.87
C PRO A 41 6.65 8.94 -1.27
N ARG A 42 7.05 8.75 -2.53
CA ARG A 42 8.18 9.47 -3.12
C ARG A 42 7.61 10.48 -4.11
N LEU A 43 7.96 11.75 -3.96
CA LEU A 43 7.49 12.83 -4.82
C LEU A 43 8.69 13.41 -5.59
N PRO A 44 8.96 12.94 -6.83
CA PRO A 44 9.98 13.54 -7.66
C PRO A 44 9.62 14.99 -7.96
N SER A 45 10.47 15.92 -7.56
CA SER A 45 10.23 17.35 -7.73
C SER A 45 11.51 18.09 -8.07
N SER A 46 11.35 19.26 -8.68
CA SER A 46 12.45 20.14 -9.05
C SER A 46 12.00 21.60 -8.99
N GLY A 47 12.95 22.52 -9.19
CA GLY A 47 12.70 23.95 -9.21
C GLY A 47 12.54 24.56 -7.81
N PRO A 48 12.44 25.90 -7.74
CA PRO A 48 12.61 26.65 -6.50
C PRO A 48 11.46 26.46 -5.49
N ARG A 49 10.25 26.15 -5.96
CA ARG A 49 9.08 26.01 -5.09
C ARG A 49 8.94 24.63 -4.46
N TRP A 50 9.20 23.58 -5.24
CA TRP A 50 8.88 22.19 -4.85
C TRP A 50 10.10 21.27 -4.73
N GLY A 51 11.29 21.72 -5.15
CA GLY A 51 12.50 20.89 -5.15
C GLY A 51 12.86 20.29 -3.79
N TRP A 52 12.43 20.89 -2.69
CA TRP A 52 12.65 20.37 -1.34
C TRP A 52 11.97 19.01 -1.09
N LEU A 53 10.86 18.69 -1.77
CA LEU A 53 10.11 17.43 -1.58
C LEU A 53 10.88 16.17 -2.01
N ALA A 54 11.92 16.32 -2.83
CA ALA A 54 12.72 15.19 -3.31
C ALA A 54 13.68 14.62 -2.25
N GLY A 55 13.94 15.37 -1.18
CA GLY A 55 14.90 15.02 -0.12
C GLY A 55 14.32 14.18 1.03
N PRO A 56 13.31 14.66 1.77
CA PRO A 56 12.91 14.06 3.04
C PRO A 56 12.19 12.73 2.88
N ILE A 57 12.13 11.98 3.99
CA ILE A 57 11.21 10.84 4.10
C ILE A 57 9.81 11.39 4.34
N LEU A 58 8.88 10.99 3.49
CA LEU A 58 7.46 11.29 3.65
C LEU A 58 6.73 10.05 4.19
N LEU A 59 5.80 10.27 5.12
CA LEU A 59 4.91 9.25 5.65
C LEU A 59 3.47 9.61 5.28
N GLY A 60 2.74 8.64 4.72
CA GLY A 60 1.33 8.78 4.37
C GLY A 60 0.43 7.90 5.24
N THR A 61 -0.72 8.43 5.66
CA THR A 61 -1.85 7.66 6.17
C THR A 61 -3.00 7.70 5.17
N GLY A 62 -3.52 6.51 4.82
CA GLY A 62 -4.56 6.34 3.82
C GLY A 62 -5.93 6.06 4.40
N ARG A 63 -6.95 6.56 3.70
CA ARG A 63 -8.36 6.21 3.90
C ARG A 63 -8.94 5.84 2.54
N ARG A 64 -9.60 4.68 2.44
CA ARG A 64 -10.24 4.22 1.21
C ARG A 64 -11.74 4.50 1.31
N THR A 65 -12.26 5.25 0.35
CA THR A 65 -13.69 5.31 0.06
C THR A 65 -13.95 4.47 -1.20
N PRO A 66 -15.22 4.21 -1.57
CA PRO A 66 -15.52 3.50 -2.80
C PRO A 66 -14.92 4.18 -4.03
N ASP A 67 -14.94 5.52 -4.05
CA ASP A 67 -14.56 6.33 -5.22
C ASP A 67 -13.13 6.87 -5.18
N ALA A 68 -12.47 6.88 -4.02
CA ALA A 68 -11.18 7.54 -3.86
C ALA A 68 -10.28 6.92 -2.79
N VAL A 69 -9.00 7.31 -2.84
CA VAL A 69 -8.06 7.18 -1.73
C VAL A 69 -7.70 8.58 -1.27
N HIS A 70 -7.92 8.85 0.01
CA HIS A 70 -7.46 10.08 0.65
C HIS A 70 -6.16 9.78 1.40
N LEU A 71 -5.13 10.57 1.12
CA LEU A 71 -3.83 10.48 1.78
C LEU A 71 -3.57 11.76 2.56
N ASP A 72 -3.35 11.62 3.86
CA ASP A 72 -2.73 12.68 4.65
C ASP A 72 -1.22 12.40 4.69
N VAL A 73 -0.40 13.36 4.27
CA VAL A 73 1.05 13.20 4.07
C VAL A 73 1.81 14.09 5.04
N PHE A 74 2.82 13.51 5.69
CA PHE A 74 3.66 14.15 6.69
C PHE A 74 5.12 14.07 6.28
N VAL A 75 5.88 15.10 6.66
CA VAL A 75 7.35 15.12 6.56
C VAL A 75 7.92 14.58 7.87
N VAL A 76 8.94 13.72 7.78
CA VAL A 76 9.71 13.29 8.95
C VAL A 76 10.91 14.23 9.09
N ASP A 77 10.99 14.94 10.22
CA ASP A 77 12.11 15.80 10.62
C ASP A 77 13.09 15.09 11.57
#